data_AF-A0A1G3KYT0-F1
#
_entry.id   AF-A0A1G3KYT0-F1
#
_cell.length_a   1.000
_cell.length_b   1.000
_cell.length_c   1.000
_cell.angle_alpha   90.00
_cell.angle_beta   90.00
_cell.angle_gamma   90.00
#
_symmetry.space_group_name_H-M   'P 1'
#
loop_
_entity.id
_entity.type
_entity.pdbx_description
1 polymer ?
#
loop_
_entity_poly.entity_id
_entity_poly.type
_entity_poly.pdbx_seq_one_letter_code
_entity_poly.pdbx_strand_id
1 'polypeptide(L)'
;MQFDLSKEDIQKTLDFIAFIGVKTDIHYLLRPNLRDENDNIFMELAFASDSRYIITKNIKDFTYRPELKLEEIQIVSSSDFLKKWREQYA
;
A
#
# COMPACT_ATOMS: atom_id res chain seq x y z
N MET A 1 6.85 -21.27 5.55
CA MET A 1 7.67 -21.21 4.33
C MET A 1 8.74 -20.16 4.60
N GLN A 2 9.99 -20.58 4.78
CA GLN A 2 11.11 -19.65 4.99
C GLN A 2 11.77 -19.50 3.63
N PHE A 3 11.78 -18.28 3.09
CA PHE A 3 12.51 -17.98 1.87
C PHE A 3 14.00 -17.93 2.23
N ASP A 4 14.82 -18.70 1.53
CA ASP A 4 16.28 -18.70 1.69
C ASP A 4 16.88 -17.49 0.95
N LEU A 5 16.52 -16.29 1.42
CA LEU A 5 16.97 -15.02 0.84
C LEU A 5 18.10 -14.45 1.69
N SER A 6 19.20 -14.09 1.05
CA SER A 6 20.24 -13.29 1.68
C SER A 6 19.76 -11.85 1.89
N LYS A 7 20.47 -11.10 2.75
CA LYS A 7 20.23 -9.65 2.87
C LYS A 7 20.41 -8.92 1.55
N GLU A 8 21.32 -9.39 0.70
CA GLU A 8 21.58 -8.80 -0.62
C GLU A 8 20.37 -9.01 -1.56
N ASP A 9 19.73 -10.19 -1.51
CA ASP A 9 18.53 -10.46 -2.31
C ASP A 9 17.35 -9.57 -1.89
N ILE A 10 17.20 -9.37 -0.58
CA ILE A 10 16.20 -8.43 -0.04
C ILE A 10 16.48 -7.02 -0.54
N GLN A 11 17.73 -6.56 -0.44
CA GLN A 11 18.10 -5.20 -0.87
C GLN A 11 17.85 -5.00 -2.37
N LYS A 12 18.30 -5.93 -3.22
CA LYS A 12 18.06 -5.87 -4.68
C LYS A 12 16.56 -5.80 -5.01
N THR A 13 15.73 -6.53 -4.28
CA THR A 13 14.29 -6.51 -4.46
C THR A 13 13.69 -5.15 -4.09
N LEU A 14 14.10 -4.58 -2.96
CA LEU A 14 13.65 -3.25 -2.52
C LEU A 14 14.14 -2.15 -3.48
N ASP A 15 15.40 -2.23 -3.94
CA ASP A 15 15.97 -1.30 -4.91
C ASP A 15 15.22 -1.37 -6.24
N PHE A 16 14.86 -2.57 -6.70
CA PHE A 16 14.07 -2.74 -7.90
C PHE A 16 12.68 -2.10 -7.76
N ILE A 17 11.98 -2.32 -6.64
CA ILE A 17 10.68 -1.68 -6.38
C ILE A 17 10.82 -0.15 -6.39
N ALA A 18 11.85 0.38 -5.74
CA ALA A 18 12.10 1.82 -5.72
C ALA A 18 12.45 2.37 -7.11
N PHE A 19 13.20 1.61 -7.91
CA PHE A 19 13.61 1.99 -9.26
C PHE A 19 12.42 2.07 -10.24
N ILE A 20 11.48 1.12 -10.18
CA ILE A 20 10.28 1.15 -11.02
C ILE A 20 9.18 2.06 -10.46
N GLY A 21 9.33 2.53 -9.23
CA GLY A 21 8.35 3.37 -8.55
C GLY A 21 8.22 4.73 -9.23
N VAL A 22 6.97 5.19 -9.38
CA VAL A 22 6.67 6.52 -9.89
C VAL A 22 6.60 7.49 -8.72
N LYS A 23 7.55 8.43 -8.65
CA LYS A 23 7.52 9.49 -7.64
C LYS A 23 6.23 10.31 -7.81
N THR A 24 5.45 10.38 -6.73
CA THR A 24 4.19 11.13 -6.68
C THR A 24 4.28 12.12 -5.53
N ASP A 25 4.06 13.40 -5.83
CA ASP A 25 4.02 14.44 -4.81
C ASP A 25 2.64 14.47 -4.14
N ILE A 26 2.62 14.77 -2.84
CA ILE A 26 1.42 14.91 -2.02
C ILE A 26 1.48 16.23 -1.25
N HIS A 27 0.32 16.76 -0.86
CA HIS A 27 0.19 18.11 -0.29
C HIS A 27 -0.40 18.13 1.13
N TYR A 28 -0.63 16.97 1.74
CA TYR A 28 -1.22 16.78 3.08
C TYR A 28 -2.58 17.49 3.24
N LEU A 29 -3.34 17.54 2.15
CA LEU A 29 -4.64 18.22 2.11
C LEU A 29 -5.78 17.27 2.47
N LEU A 30 -5.62 15.96 2.26
CA LEU A 30 -6.63 14.99 2.62
C LEU A 30 -6.63 14.77 4.14
N ARG A 31 -7.83 14.72 4.71
CA ARG A 31 -8.05 14.44 6.14
C ARG A 31 -8.85 13.15 6.32
N PRO A 32 -8.25 11.98 6.01
CA PRO A 32 -8.92 10.72 6.25
C PRO A 32 -9.11 10.41 7.72
N ASN A 33 -8.30 11.05 8.59
CA ASN A 33 -8.36 10.94 10.05
C ASN A 33 -8.34 9.46 10.46
N LEU A 34 -7.35 8.74 9.93
CA LEU A 34 -7.11 7.35 10.29
C LEU A 34 -6.76 7.23 11.77
N ARG A 35 -6.90 6.00 12.30
CA ARG A 35 -6.58 5.74 13.70
C ARG A 35 -5.14 6.09 14.06
N ASP A 36 -4.20 5.80 13.18
CA ASP A 36 -2.82 6.28 13.25
C ASP A 36 -2.66 7.46 12.30
N GLU A 37 -2.46 8.65 12.85
CA GLU A 37 -2.29 9.88 12.08
C GLU A 37 -1.08 9.82 11.13
N ASN A 38 -0.06 9.01 11.45
CA ASN A 38 1.11 8.85 10.59
C ASN A 38 0.78 8.07 9.31
N ASP A 39 -0.32 7.31 9.29
CA ASP A 39 -0.74 6.53 8.12
C ASP A 39 -1.54 7.36 7.10
N ASN A 40 -2.01 8.56 7.48
CA ASN A 40 -2.78 9.44 6.59
C ASN A 40 -2.02 9.76 5.29
N ILE A 41 -0.69 9.83 5.35
CA ILE A 41 0.17 10.07 4.20
C ILE A 41 0.01 9.00 3.11
N PHE A 42 -0.21 7.74 3.49
CA PHE A 42 -0.33 6.64 2.53
C PHE A 42 -1.68 6.63 1.82
N MET A 43 -2.74 7.07 2.51
CA MET A 43 -4.05 7.29 1.89
C MET A 43 -3.97 8.41 0.85
N GLU A 44 -3.31 9.51 1.18
CA GLU A 44 -3.13 10.61 0.23
C GLU A 44 -2.24 10.24 -0.94
N LEU A 45 -1.13 9.53 -0.69
CA LEU A 45 -0.28 9.03 -1.75
C LEU A 45 -1.05 8.10 -2.69
N ALA A 46 -1.84 7.17 -2.15
CA ALA A 46 -2.61 6.25 -2.97
C ALA A 46 -3.65 6.98 -3.84
N PHE A 47 -4.28 8.03 -3.31
CA PHE A 47 -5.18 8.89 -4.08
C PHE A 47 -4.43 9.66 -5.17
N ALA A 48 -3.35 10.37 -4.81
CA ALA A 48 -2.59 11.21 -5.73
C ALA A 48 -1.92 10.41 -6.86
N SER A 49 -1.55 9.15 -6.59
CA SER A 49 -0.89 8.28 -7.56
C SER A 49 -1.88 7.43 -8.38
N ASP A 50 -3.20 7.60 -8.20
CA ASP A 50 -4.23 6.71 -8.78
C ASP A 50 -3.99 5.21 -8.45
N SER A 51 -3.47 4.94 -7.24
CA SER A 51 -3.24 3.57 -6.79
C SER A 51 -4.56 2.92 -6.40
N ARG A 52 -4.84 1.75 -6.99
CA ARG A 52 -6.01 0.93 -6.66
C ARG A 52 -5.90 0.17 -5.34
N TYR A 53 -4.68 0.03 -4.80
CA TYR A 53 -4.41 -0.81 -3.65
C TYR A 53 -3.45 -0.15 -2.66
N ILE A 54 -3.76 -0.26 -1.37
CA ILE A 54 -2.78 -0.16 -0.29
C ILE A 54 -2.56 -1.57 0.25
N ILE A 55 -1.35 -2.09 0.04
CA ILE A 55 -0.98 -3.44 0.48
C ILE A 55 -0.29 -3.34 1.83
N THR A 56 -0.95 -3.77 2.91
CA THR A 56 -0.45 -3.64 4.28
C THR A 56 -0.89 -4.79 5.17
N LYS A 57 -0.13 -5.06 6.23
CA LYS A 57 -0.58 -5.93 7.34
C LYS A 57 -1.40 -5.17 8.38
N ASN A 58 -1.32 -3.84 8.41
CA ASN A 58 -2.02 -2.98 9.37
C ASN A 58 -3.44 -2.62 8.91
N ILE A 59 -4.16 -3.58 8.33
CA ILE A 59 -5.48 -3.36 7.70
C ILE A 59 -6.45 -2.64 8.64
N LYS A 60 -6.40 -2.96 9.94
CA LYS A 60 -7.30 -2.39 10.94
C LYS A 60 -7.15 -0.88 11.05
N ASP A 61 -5.95 -0.33 10.93
CA ASP A 61 -5.71 1.10 11.14
C ASP A 61 -6.22 1.94 9.96
N PHE A 62 -6.26 1.34 8.76
CA PHE A 62 -6.81 1.93 7.54
C PHE A 62 -8.33 1.74 7.38
N THR A 63 -8.93 0.76 8.07
CA THR A 63 -10.36 0.42 7.92
C THR A 63 -11.21 0.84 9.14
N TYR A 64 -10.57 1.19 10.26
CA TYR A 64 -11.27 1.59 11.47
C TYR A 64 -11.82 3.00 11.36
N ARG A 65 -13.12 3.10 11.02
CA ARG A 65 -13.90 4.36 11.03
C ARG A 65 -13.19 5.56 10.36
N PRO A 66 -12.62 5.42 9.14
CA PRO A 66 -12.09 6.58 8.45
C PRO A 66 -13.20 7.60 8.19
N GLU A 67 -12.92 8.88 8.41
CA GLU A 67 -13.88 9.96 8.14
C GLU A 67 -14.03 10.21 6.63
N LEU A 68 -12.94 10.02 5.87
CA LEU A 68 -12.95 10.03 4.40
C LEU A 68 -12.75 8.60 3.88
N LYS A 69 -13.76 8.09 3.17
CA LYS A 69 -13.67 6.79 2.46
C LYS A 69 -13.36 7.02 0.99
N LEU A 70 -12.23 6.50 0.55
CA LEU A 70 -11.86 6.45 -0.87
C LEU A 70 -12.21 5.05 -1.40
N GLU A 71 -13.43 4.87 -1.90
CA GLU A 71 -13.95 3.55 -2.30
C GLU A 71 -13.15 2.88 -3.43
N GLU A 72 -12.43 3.68 -4.21
CA GLU A 72 -11.59 3.21 -5.32
C GLU A 72 -10.28 2.57 -4.83
N ILE A 73 -9.89 2.81 -3.56
CA ILE A 73 -8.64 2.31 -2.97
C ILE A 73 -8.93 1.11 -2.08
N GLN A 74 -8.45 -0.07 -2.49
CA GLN A 74 -8.63 -1.31 -1.73
C GLN A 74 -7.48 -1.52 -0.74
N ILE A 75 -7.82 -1.65 0.55
CA ILE A 75 -6.86 -2.03 1.59
C ILE A 75 -6.80 -3.56 1.68
N VAL A 76 -5.64 -4.14 1.38
CA VAL A 76 -5.48 -5.61 1.29
C VAL A 76 -4.21 -6.09 1.97
N SER A 77 -4.20 -7.33 2.45
CA SER A 77 -2.94 -7.98 2.82
C SER A 77 -2.14 -8.37 1.59
N SER A 78 -0.84 -8.61 1.75
CA SER A 78 -0.01 -9.14 0.65
C SER A 78 -0.51 -10.50 0.16
N SER A 79 -1.03 -11.36 1.04
CA SER A 79 -1.66 -12.62 0.67
C SER A 79 -2.93 -12.44 -0.17
N ASP A 80 -3.80 -11.51 0.22
CA ASP A 80 -5.04 -11.24 -0.50
C ASP A 80 -4.77 -10.63 -1.87
N PHE A 81 -3.81 -9.69 -1.94
CA PHE A 81 -3.37 -9.10 -3.20
C PHE A 81 -2.83 -10.17 -4.15
N LEU A 82 -1.92 -11.04 -3.69
CA LEU A 82 -1.37 -12.10 -4.51
C LEU A 82 -2.44 -13.08 -5.00
N LYS A 83 -3.44 -13.39 -4.16
CA LYS A 83 -4.57 -14.22 -4.57
C LYS A 83 -5.36 -13.55 -5.70
N LYS A 84 -5.74 -12.29 -5.54
CA LYS A 84 -6.45 -11.49 -6.57
C LYS A 84 -5.64 -11.39 -7.86
N TRP A 85 -4.35 -11.13 -7.75
CA TRP A 85 -3.47 -11.00 -8.92
C TRP A 85 -3.39 -12.31 -9.71
N ARG A 86 -3.27 -13.46 -9.01
CA ARG A 86 -3.28 -14.78 -9.67
C ARG A 86 -4.61 -15.08 -10.34
N GLU A 87 -5.72 -14.73 -9.71
CA GLU A 87 -7.05 -14.93 -10.32
C GLU A 87 -7.26 -14.08 -11.59
N GLN A 88 -6.56 -12.95 -11.71
CA GLN A 88 -6.74 -12.03 -12.83
C GLN A 88 -5.71 -12.20 -13.96
N TYR A 89 -4.47 -12.62 -13.65
CA TYR A 89 -3.35 -12.57 -14.60
C TYR A 89 -2.56 -13.88 -14.74
N ALA A 90 -2.80 -14.89 -13.89
CA ALA A 90 -2.15 -16.21 -14.00
C ALA A 90 -3.07 -17.21 -14.71
#